data_AF-A0ABD6EB36-F1
#
_entry.id   AF-A0ABD6EB36-F1
#
_cell.length_a   1.000
_cell.length_b   1.000
_cell.length_c   1.000
_cell.angle_alpha   90.00
_cell.angle_beta   90.00
_cell.angle_gamma   90.00
#
_symmetry.space_group_name_H-M   'P 1'
#
loop_
_entity.id
_entity.type
_entity.pdbx_description
1 polymer ?
#
loop_
_entity_poly.entity_id
_entity_poly.type
_entity_poly.pdbx_seq_one_letter_code
_entity_poly.pdbx_strand_id
1 'polypeptide(L)'
;MSYGYGQTEGLSGAEYLASIYGTEKDKVNCSFYFKIGACRHGDKCSRTHHKPTFSPTVLLQNFYHNPIVDVRQADAFDKVGKKNKEEQAYFDEFYEEVFTELERKYGEIDEMNVCENIGEHMIGNVYVKFMREEDAEKAVKDLENRWFNGQPIYAELSPVTDFRESRCRQHEVTTCYKGGFCNFMHLKAISPELGEKLFGRRGRFADDAGHYPSSRRDRKRTGDGFRERSPRERWRGRDDRRGGRRERF
;
A
#
# COMPACT_ATOMS: atom_id res chain seq x y z
N MET A 1 -17.20 10.31 -35.83
CA MET A 1 -16.40 11.26 -35.02
C MET A 1 -15.47 10.45 -34.13
N SER A 2 -14.24 10.27 -34.59
CA SER A 2 -13.18 9.44 -34.02
C SER A 2 -12.38 10.23 -32.99
N TYR A 3 -12.65 10.01 -31.70
CA TYR A 3 -11.83 10.53 -30.61
C TYR A 3 -10.74 9.50 -30.28
N GLY A 4 -9.45 9.88 -30.37
CA GLY A 4 -8.39 9.05 -29.77
C GLY A 4 -6.95 9.20 -30.26
N TYR A 5 -6.64 9.97 -31.30
CA TYR A 5 -5.27 10.07 -31.86
C TYR A 5 -4.60 11.43 -31.59
N GLY A 6 -4.71 11.98 -30.38
CA GLY A 6 -4.29 13.37 -30.11
C GLY A 6 -3.34 13.59 -28.92
N GLN A 7 -2.78 12.55 -28.29
CA GLN A 7 -2.01 12.71 -27.04
C GLN A 7 -0.55 12.26 -27.10
N THR A 8 -0.03 11.90 -28.28
CA THR A 8 1.33 11.35 -28.41
C THR A 8 2.23 12.15 -29.36
N GLU A 9 1.70 13.23 -29.95
CA GLU A 9 2.46 14.11 -30.84
C GLU A 9 3.33 15.05 -30.00
N GLY A 10 4.54 14.61 -29.64
CA GLY A 10 5.52 15.44 -28.95
C GLY A 10 6.36 14.74 -27.89
N LEU A 11 6.06 13.48 -27.56
CA LEU A 11 6.86 12.71 -26.61
C LEU A 11 8.08 12.10 -27.32
N SER A 12 9.25 12.20 -26.70
CA SER A 12 10.44 11.46 -27.15
C SER A 12 10.19 9.95 -27.11
N GLY A 13 10.97 9.16 -27.85
CA GLY A 13 10.82 7.69 -27.86
C GLY A 13 10.87 7.06 -26.45
N ALA A 14 11.68 7.61 -25.55
CA ALA A 14 11.75 7.16 -24.16
C ALA A 14 10.52 7.56 -23.34
N GLU A 15 10.01 8.78 -23.50
CA GLU A 15 8.79 9.25 -22.81
C GLU A 15 7.53 8.52 -23.30
N TYR A 16 7.47 8.23 -24.60
CA TYR A 16 6.39 7.43 -25.18
C TYR A 16 6.39 6.01 -24.60
N LEU A 17 7.56 5.35 -24.55
CA LEU A 17 7.68 4.01 -23.96
C LEU A 17 7.36 4.01 -22.46
N ALA A 18 7.83 4.99 -21.70
CA ALA A 18 7.50 5.15 -20.28
C ALA A 18 6.00 5.37 -20.05
N SER A 19 5.31 6.05 -20.97
CA SER A 19 3.86 6.27 -20.90
C SER A 19 3.03 5.00 -21.19
N ILE A 20 3.64 3.99 -21.79
CA ILE A 20 3.01 2.73 -22.16
C ILE A 20 3.28 1.67 -21.10
N TYR A 21 4.53 1.55 -20.65
CA TYR A 21 4.97 0.49 -19.75
C TYR A 21 4.16 0.44 -18.45
N GLY A 22 3.66 -0.74 -18.09
CA GLY A 22 2.85 -0.94 -16.89
C GLY A 22 1.45 -0.30 -16.94
N THR A 23 1.01 0.23 -18.09
CA THR A 23 -0.33 0.80 -18.28
C THR A 23 -1.20 -0.10 -19.17
N GLU A 24 -2.50 0.17 -19.23
CA GLU A 24 -3.42 -0.55 -20.12
C GLU A 24 -3.11 -0.34 -21.61
N LYS A 25 -2.29 0.66 -21.95
CA LYS A 25 -1.81 0.91 -23.31
C LYS A 25 -0.77 -0.13 -23.74
N ASP A 26 -0.11 -0.78 -22.78
CA ASP A 26 0.77 -1.91 -23.06
C ASP A 26 -0.06 -3.14 -23.45
N LYS A 27 0.04 -3.51 -24.72
CA LYS A 27 -0.67 -4.67 -25.27
C LYS A 27 0.12 -5.97 -25.08
N VAL A 28 1.39 -5.90 -24.71
CA VAL A 28 2.29 -7.06 -24.56
C VAL A 28 2.33 -7.51 -23.10
N ASN A 29 2.47 -6.58 -22.17
CA ASN A 29 2.59 -6.88 -20.74
C ASN A 29 1.26 -6.72 -20.02
N CYS A 30 1.02 -7.58 -19.02
CA CYS A 30 -0.18 -7.49 -18.21
C CYS A 30 -0.05 -6.35 -17.20
N SER A 31 -0.80 -5.27 -17.42
CA SER A 31 -0.85 -4.13 -16.51
C SER A 31 -1.31 -4.51 -15.10
N PHE A 32 -2.26 -5.45 -14.99
CA PHE A 32 -2.76 -5.89 -13.68
C PHE A 32 -1.72 -6.69 -12.91
N TYR A 33 -1.02 -7.64 -13.55
CA TYR A 33 0.04 -8.37 -12.87
C TYR A 33 1.17 -7.43 -12.43
N PHE A 34 1.57 -6.49 -13.28
CA PHE A 34 2.61 -5.52 -12.95
C PHE A 34 2.22 -4.62 -11.76
N LYS A 35 1.00 -4.09 -11.74
CA LYS A 35 0.55 -3.17 -10.68
C LYS A 35 0.13 -3.88 -9.40
N ILE A 36 -0.58 -5.01 -9.51
CA ILE A 36 -1.27 -5.66 -8.40
C ILE A 36 -0.51 -6.90 -7.91
N GLY A 37 0.40 -7.45 -8.72
CA GLY A 37 1.07 -8.73 -8.43
C GLY A 37 0.16 -9.94 -8.65
N ALA A 38 -1.10 -9.73 -9.06
CA ALA A 38 -2.07 -10.77 -9.30
C ALA A 38 -2.90 -10.50 -10.56
N CYS A 39 -3.31 -11.56 -11.24
CA CYS A 39 -4.15 -11.47 -12.43
C CYS A 39 -5.26 -12.52 -12.39
N ARG A 40 -6.50 -12.11 -12.67
CA ARG A 40 -7.67 -13.01 -12.76
C ARG A 40 -7.55 -14.14 -13.77
N HIS A 41 -6.63 -14.05 -14.73
CA HIS A 41 -6.41 -15.08 -15.74
C HIS A 41 -5.26 -16.03 -15.37
N GLY A 42 -4.51 -15.74 -14.30
CA GLY A 42 -3.34 -16.54 -13.89
C GLY A 42 -2.39 -16.80 -15.07
N ASP A 43 -1.94 -18.04 -15.19
CA ASP A 43 -1.04 -18.47 -16.27
C ASP A 43 -1.72 -18.53 -17.65
N LYS A 44 -3.05 -18.46 -17.72
CA LYS A 44 -3.83 -18.43 -18.97
C LYS A 44 -3.98 -17.01 -19.52
N CYS A 45 -3.34 -16.01 -18.92
CA CYS A 45 -3.38 -14.65 -19.40
C CYS A 45 -2.78 -14.55 -20.81
N SER A 46 -3.45 -13.82 -21.71
CA SER A 46 -2.93 -13.55 -23.06
C SER A 46 -1.78 -12.55 -23.08
N ARG A 47 -1.53 -11.86 -21.96
CA ARG A 47 -0.44 -10.90 -21.79
C ARG A 47 0.64 -11.47 -20.87
N THR A 48 1.86 -11.01 -21.06
CA THR A 48 3.02 -11.52 -20.34
C THR A 48 3.02 -11.10 -18.87
N HIS A 49 3.28 -12.05 -17.97
CA HIS A 49 3.53 -11.83 -16.54
C HIS A 49 5.02 -11.94 -16.27
N HIS A 50 5.66 -10.83 -15.89
CA HIS A 50 7.09 -10.80 -15.58
C HIS A 50 7.30 -10.97 -14.09
N LYS A 51 7.61 -12.20 -13.66
CA LYS A 51 7.98 -12.48 -12.26
C LYS A 51 9.33 -11.83 -11.97
N PRO A 52 9.44 -10.92 -10.99
CA PRO A 52 10.70 -10.28 -10.67
C PRO A 52 11.67 -11.29 -10.04
N THR A 53 12.96 -11.19 -10.41
CA THR A 53 14.04 -11.95 -9.74
C THR A 53 14.53 -11.26 -8.47
N PHE A 54 14.24 -9.96 -8.34
CA PHE A 54 14.51 -9.14 -7.16
C PHE A 54 13.33 -8.21 -6.94
N SER A 55 12.86 -8.11 -5.70
CA SER A 55 11.81 -7.17 -5.30
C SER A 55 11.85 -7.01 -3.79
N PRO A 56 11.58 -5.81 -3.25
CA PRO A 56 11.38 -5.64 -1.81
C PRO A 56 10.05 -6.25 -1.33
N THR A 57 9.13 -6.61 -2.23
CA THR A 57 7.78 -7.06 -1.90
C THR A 57 7.62 -8.56 -2.13
N VAL A 58 7.13 -9.25 -1.10
CA VAL A 58 6.73 -10.65 -1.13
C VAL A 58 5.21 -10.74 -1.15
N LEU A 59 4.68 -11.67 -1.94
CA LEU A 59 3.28 -12.07 -1.94
C LEU A 59 3.16 -13.46 -1.30
N LEU A 60 2.36 -13.56 -0.23
CA LEU A 60 1.86 -14.81 0.31
C LEU A 60 0.46 -15.05 -0.25
N GLN A 61 0.33 -16.02 -1.15
CA GLN A 61 -0.93 -16.28 -1.84
C GLN A 61 -1.92 -17.00 -0.93
N ASN A 62 -3.18 -16.52 -0.90
CA ASN A 62 -4.28 -17.14 -0.16
C ASN A 62 -3.90 -17.52 1.30
N PHE A 63 -3.18 -16.63 1.97
CA PHE A 63 -2.59 -16.89 3.28
C PHE A 63 -3.52 -16.51 4.45
N TYR A 64 -4.31 -15.45 4.29
CA TYR A 64 -5.33 -15.07 5.25
C TYR A 64 -6.67 -15.75 4.94
N HIS A 65 -7.22 -16.45 5.92
CA HIS A 65 -8.56 -17.02 5.84
C HIS A 65 -9.47 -16.34 6.84
N ASN A 66 -10.56 -15.76 6.34
CA ASN A 66 -11.56 -15.17 7.20
C ASN A 66 -12.51 -16.27 7.73
N PRO A 67 -12.59 -16.52 9.05
CA PRO A 67 -13.41 -17.60 9.61
C PRO A 67 -14.91 -17.39 9.41
N ILE A 68 -15.35 -16.15 9.11
CA ILE A 68 -16.76 -15.79 8.93
C ILE A 68 -17.19 -15.85 7.46
N VAL A 69 -16.23 -15.71 6.54
CA VAL A 69 -16.49 -15.67 5.10
C VAL A 69 -16.18 -17.04 4.51
N ASP A 70 -17.20 -17.90 4.50
CA ASP A 70 -17.18 -19.07 3.63
C ASP A 70 -17.45 -18.60 2.19
N VAL A 71 -16.40 -18.57 1.37
CA VAL A 71 -16.44 -18.17 -0.05
C VAL A 71 -17.44 -19.02 -0.85
N ARG A 72 -17.82 -20.20 -0.34
CA ARG A 72 -18.80 -21.10 -0.95
C ARG A 72 -20.25 -20.70 -0.68
N GLN A 73 -20.50 -19.76 0.24
CA GLN A 73 -21.83 -19.29 0.59
C GLN A 73 -22.17 -17.98 -0.12
N ALA A 74 -23.39 -17.87 -0.64
CA ALA A 74 -23.88 -16.69 -1.35
C ALA A 74 -23.85 -15.41 -0.49
N ASP A 75 -23.95 -15.56 0.83
CA ASP A 75 -23.97 -14.45 1.81
C ASP A 75 -22.57 -13.89 2.12
N ALA A 76 -21.51 -14.43 1.53
CA ALA A 76 -20.15 -13.92 1.68
C ALA A 76 -20.07 -12.41 1.36
N PHE A 77 -20.82 -11.97 0.35
CA PHE A 77 -20.89 -10.56 -0.06
C PHE A 77 -21.50 -9.63 1.01
N ASP A 78 -22.46 -10.13 1.80
CA ASP A 78 -23.16 -9.33 2.81
C ASP A 78 -22.42 -9.27 4.15
N LYS A 79 -21.45 -10.16 4.37
CA LYS A 79 -20.66 -10.24 5.61
C LYS A 79 -19.32 -9.50 5.50
N VAL A 80 -18.72 -9.44 4.31
CA VAL A 80 -17.47 -8.71 4.06
C VAL A 80 -17.66 -7.21 4.30
N GLY A 81 -16.79 -6.62 5.12
CA GLY A 81 -16.82 -5.19 5.47
C GLY A 81 -17.76 -4.81 6.63
N LYS A 82 -18.50 -5.75 7.23
CA LYS A 82 -19.22 -5.49 8.48
C LYS A 82 -18.25 -5.56 9.64
N LYS A 83 -18.15 -4.49 10.44
CA LYS A 83 -17.29 -4.43 11.64
C LYS A 83 -17.84 -5.35 12.74
N ASN A 84 -17.44 -6.62 12.71
CA ASN A 84 -17.61 -7.53 13.83
C ASN A 84 -16.36 -7.46 14.73
N LYS A 85 -16.56 -7.27 16.04
CA LYS A 85 -15.45 -7.17 17.01
C LYS A 85 -14.64 -8.46 17.11
N GLU A 86 -15.31 -9.61 17.05
CA GLU A 86 -14.64 -10.92 17.10
C GLU A 86 -13.78 -11.15 15.86
N GLU A 87 -14.29 -10.75 14.69
CA GLU A 87 -13.55 -10.84 13.43
C GLU A 87 -12.35 -9.90 13.39
N GLN A 88 -12.50 -8.69 13.93
CA GLN A 88 -11.41 -7.74 14.04
C GLN A 88 -10.31 -8.28 14.96
N ALA A 89 -10.68 -8.86 16.12
CA ALA A 89 -9.71 -9.45 17.04
C ALA A 89 -8.95 -10.62 16.39
N TYR A 90 -9.64 -11.50 15.68
CA TYR A 90 -9.01 -12.59 14.93
C TYR A 90 -8.06 -12.06 13.83
N PHE A 91 -8.48 -11.01 13.12
CA PHE A 91 -7.64 -10.38 12.10
C PHE A 91 -6.39 -9.71 12.70
N ASP A 92 -6.56 -9.00 13.81
CA ASP A 92 -5.47 -8.33 14.51
C ASP A 92 -4.45 -9.35 15.06
N GLU A 93 -4.92 -10.47 15.62
CA GLU A 93 -4.06 -11.57 16.09
C GLU A 93 -3.26 -12.18 14.94
N PHE A 94 -3.93 -12.51 13.82
CA PHE A 94 -3.27 -12.99 12.61
C PHE A 94 -2.24 -11.98 12.09
N TYR A 95 -2.60 -10.70 12.00
CA TYR A 95 -1.71 -9.67 11.49
C TYR A 95 -0.48 -9.51 12.41
N GLU A 96 -0.67 -9.51 13.73
CA GLU A 96 0.42 -9.41 14.69
C GLU A 96 1.38 -10.60 14.61
N GLU A 97 0.85 -11.83 14.54
CA GLU A 97 1.64 -13.05 14.45
C GLU A 97 2.52 -13.04 13.19
N VAL A 98 1.91 -12.78 12.03
CA VAL A 98 2.60 -12.75 10.75
C VAL A 98 3.63 -11.64 10.71
N PHE A 99 3.26 -10.43 11.13
CA PHE A 99 4.17 -9.29 11.13
C PHE A 99 5.40 -9.56 12.00
N THR A 100 5.19 -10.03 13.24
CA THR A 100 6.27 -10.26 14.21
C THR A 100 7.18 -11.41 13.79
N GLU A 101 6.63 -12.50 13.26
CA GLU A 101 7.41 -13.65 12.78
C GLU A 101 8.28 -13.29 11.58
N LEU A 102 7.72 -12.59 10.59
CA LEU A 102 8.45 -12.18 9.39
C LEU A 102 9.54 -11.16 9.73
N GLU A 103 9.21 -10.16 10.56
CA GLU A 103 10.16 -9.13 10.94
C GLU A 103 11.33 -9.68 11.76
N ARG A 104 11.06 -10.62 12.68
CA ARG A 104 12.09 -11.24 13.51
C ARG A 104 13.02 -12.16 12.71
N LYS A 105 12.51 -12.89 11.71
CA LYS A 105 13.29 -13.90 10.97
C LYS A 105 14.03 -13.36 9.76
N TYR A 106 13.43 -12.39 9.07
CA TYR A 106 13.93 -11.93 7.78
C TYR A 106 14.50 -10.52 7.87
N GLY A 107 13.70 -9.54 8.24
CA GLY A 107 14.14 -8.15 8.34
C GLY A 107 13.01 -7.16 8.53
N GLU A 108 13.37 -5.88 8.64
CA GLU A 108 12.41 -4.81 8.94
C GLU A 108 11.32 -4.69 7.86
N ILE A 109 10.06 -4.70 8.29
CA ILE A 109 8.92 -4.55 7.39
C ILE A 109 8.61 -3.07 7.19
N ASP A 110 8.56 -2.65 5.92
CA ASP A 110 8.15 -1.31 5.53
C ASP A 110 6.63 -1.18 5.51
N GLU A 111 5.93 -2.08 4.82
CA GLU A 111 4.47 -2.06 4.70
C GLU A 111 3.94 -3.49 4.58
N MET A 112 2.85 -3.81 5.30
CA MET A 112 2.18 -5.10 5.19
C MET A 112 0.68 -4.92 5.00
N ASN A 113 0.15 -5.53 3.94
CA ASN A 113 -1.21 -5.35 3.47
C ASN A 113 -1.90 -6.70 3.27
N VAL A 114 -3.11 -6.86 3.81
CA VAL A 114 -3.90 -8.09 3.69
C VAL A 114 -5.15 -7.82 2.86
N CYS A 115 -5.36 -8.65 1.84
CA CYS A 115 -6.52 -8.56 0.96
C CYS A 115 -7.73 -9.33 1.51
N GLU A 116 -8.87 -8.63 1.61
CA GLU A 116 -10.20 -9.20 1.84
C GLU A 116 -11.02 -9.31 0.55
N ASN A 117 -10.35 -9.37 -0.61
CA ASN A 117 -11.00 -9.61 -1.88
C ASN A 117 -11.70 -10.98 -1.89
N ILE A 118 -12.81 -11.09 -2.65
CA ILE A 118 -13.53 -12.36 -2.84
C ILE A 118 -13.03 -13.09 -4.10
N GLY A 119 -12.43 -12.37 -5.04
CA GLY A 119 -11.93 -12.94 -6.29
C GLY A 119 -10.77 -13.90 -6.04
N GLU A 120 -10.81 -15.08 -6.66
CA GLU A 120 -9.83 -16.17 -6.50
C GLU A 120 -8.36 -15.74 -6.65
N HIS A 121 -8.10 -14.77 -7.53
CA HIS A 121 -6.76 -14.25 -7.79
C HIS A 121 -6.19 -13.34 -6.68
N MET A 122 -7.01 -12.86 -5.75
CA MET A 122 -6.60 -11.92 -4.68
C MET A 122 -7.07 -12.30 -3.28
N ILE A 123 -7.96 -13.28 -3.15
CA ILE A 123 -8.52 -13.67 -1.87
C ILE A 123 -7.42 -14.11 -0.92
N GLY A 124 -7.41 -13.53 0.29
CA GLY A 124 -6.46 -13.88 1.34
C GLY A 124 -5.01 -13.53 1.04
N ASN A 125 -4.71 -12.82 -0.04
CA ASN A 125 -3.34 -12.46 -0.38
C ASN A 125 -2.77 -11.51 0.68
N VAL A 126 -1.55 -11.81 1.13
CA VAL A 126 -0.79 -10.95 2.04
C VAL A 126 0.44 -10.45 1.33
N TYR A 127 0.55 -9.12 1.21
CA TYR A 127 1.70 -8.45 0.63
C TYR A 127 2.57 -7.92 1.77
N VAL A 128 3.86 -8.26 1.71
CA VAL A 128 4.85 -7.86 2.72
C VAL A 128 5.98 -7.18 2.00
N LYS A 129 6.12 -5.88 2.19
CA LYS A 129 7.21 -5.08 1.66
C LYS A 129 8.27 -4.89 2.74
N PHE A 130 9.46 -5.41 2.51
CA PHE A 130 10.62 -5.25 3.36
C PHE A 130 11.36 -3.94 3.04
N MET A 131 12.13 -3.45 4.00
CA MET A 131 13.03 -2.31 3.79
C MET A 131 14.19 -2.64 2.83
N ARG A 132 14.56 -3.93 2.73
CA ARG A 132 15.65 -4.42 1.87
C ARG A 132 15.15 -5.57 0.99
N GLU A 133 15.61 -5.58 -0.25
CA GLU A 133 15.26 -6.62 -1.23
C GLU A 133 15.86 -7.99 -0.85
N GLU A 134 17.03 -8.01 -0.21
CA GLU A 134 17.69 -9.23 0.28
C GLU A 134 16.84 -9.97 1.31
N ASP A 135 16.15 -9.23 2.18
CA ASP A 135 15.28 -9.80 3.22
C ASP A 135 14.05 -10.48 2.60
N ALA A 136 13.50 -9.88 1.53
CA ALA A 136 12.39 -10.45 0.76
C ALA A 136 12.79 -11.76 0.06
N GLU A 137 13.96 -11.81 -0.58
CA GLU A 137 14.46 -13.02 -1.23
C GLU A 137 14.69 -14.15 -0.22
N LYS A 138 15.27 -13.82 0.95
CA LYS A 138 15.45 -14.75 2.05
C LYS A 138 14.11 -15.27 2.57
N ALA A 139 13.12 -14.40 2.71
CA ALA A 139 11.78 -14.76 3.16
C ALA A 139 11.10 -15.77 2.21
N VAL A 140 11.13 -15.53 0.90
CA VAL A 140 10.54 -16.45 -0.09
C VAL A 140 11.17 -17.84 -0.01
N LYS A 141 12.52 -17.90 0.03
CA LYS A 141 13.25 -19.18 0.08
C LYS A 141 12.96 -20.00 1.34
N ASP A 142 12.83 -19.37 2.50
CA ASP A 142 12.52 -20.09 3.75
C ASP A 142 11.03 -20.47 3.84
N LEU A 143 10.13 -19.61 3.36
CA LEU A 143 8.68 -19.82 3.47
C LEU A 143 8.14 -20.91 2.53
N GLU A 144 8.76 -21.14 1.37
CA GLU A 144 8.31 -22.10 0.36
C GLU A 144 8.13 -23.54 0.90
N ASN A 145 8.87 -23.92 1.93
CA ASN A 145 8.78 -25.26 2.56
C ASN A 145 8.14 -25.25 3.95
N ARG A 146 7.45 -24.16 4.32
CA ARG A 146 6.83 -24.00 5.63
C ARG A 146 5.32 -24.17 5.57
N TRP A 147 4.76 -24.46 6.73
CA TRP A 147 3.33 -24.70 6.92
C TRP A 147 2.79 -23.70 7.94
N PHE A 148 1.57 -23.23 7.71
CA PHE A 148 0.81 -22.36 8.60
C PHE A 148 -0.61 -22.91 8.72
N ASN A 149 -1.10 -23.13 9.94
CA ASN A 149 -2.43 -23.69 10.20
C ASN A 149 -2.78 -24.96 9.39
N GLY A 150 -1.79 -25.83 9.18
CA GLY A 150 -1.98 -27.10 8.45
C GLY A 150 -2.04 -26.96 6.92
N GLN A 151 -1.70 -25.79 6.36
CA GLN A 151 -1.57 -25.58 4.93
C GLN A 151 -0.14 -25.14 4.55
N PRO A 152 0.36 -25.53 3.36
CA PRO A 152 1.63 -25.04 2.86
C PRO A 152 1.56 -23.54 2.54
N ILE A 153 2.67 -22.83 2.79
CA ILE A 153 2.78 -21.40 2.49
C ILE A 153 3.29 -21.21 1.06
N TYR A 154 2.49 -20.55 0.22
CA TYR A 154 2.91 -20.17 -1.13
C TYR A 154 3.43 -18.74 -1.13
N ALA A 155 4.75 -18.59 -1.14
CA ALA A 155 5.43 -17.31 -1.17
C ALA A 155 6.09 -17.08 -2.54
N GLU A 156 5.92 -15.88 -3.11
CA GLU A 156 6.64 -15.46 -4.31
C GLU A 156 7.04 -13.98 -4.25
N LEU A 157 8.05 -13.58 -5.02
CA LEU A 157 8.38 -12.16 -5.18
C LEU A 157 7.30 -11.48 -6.01
N SER A 158 6.83 -10.33 -5.52
CA SER A 158 5.78 -9.54 -6.15
C SER A 158 6.35 -8.33 -6.88
N PRO A 159 5.86 -7.99 -8.09
CA PRO A 159 6.30 -6.78 -8.80
C PRO A 159 5.76 -5.48 -8.18
N VAL A 160 4.89 -5.57 -7.17
CA VAL A 160 4.22 -4.40 -6.56
C VAL A 160 5.22 -3.57 -5.76
N THR A 161 5.45 -2.33 -6.20
CA THR A 161 6.34 -1.38 -5.50
C THR A 161 5.57 -0.30 -4.73
N ASP A 162 4.38 0.08 -5.24
CA ASP A 162 3.52 1.12 -4.68
C ASP A 162 2.08 0.61 -4.51
N PHE A 163 1.65 0.46 -3.26
CA PHE A 163 0.31 -0.01 -2.95
C PHE A 163 -0.77 1.04 -3.25
N ARG A 164 -0.44 2.34 -3.29
CA ARG A 164 -1.45 3.40 -3.51
C ARG A 164 -2.16 3.27 -4.85
N GLU A 165 -1.45 2.81 -5.88
CA GLU A 165 -2.02 2.55 -7.21
C GLU A 165 -2.67 1.17 -7.33
N SER A 166 -2.48 0.32 -6.32
CA SER A 166 -2.96 -1.06 -6.27
C SER A 166 -4.27 -1.20 -5.49
N ARG A 167 -4.55 -0.27 -4.58
CA ARG A 167 -5.75 -0.25 -3.73
C ARG A 167 -7.00 0.15 -4.51
N CYS A 168 -8.12 -0.47 -4.15
CA CYS A 168 -9.43 -0.09 -4.67
C CYS A 168 -9.91 1.19 -3.97
N ARG A 169 -9.82 2.33 -4.67
CA ARG A 169 -10.27 3.63 -4.15
C ARG A 169 -11.72 3.64 -3.68
N GLN A 170 -12.58 2.83 -4.30
CA GLN A 170 -13.97 2.75 -3.88
C GLN A 170 -14.12 2.04 -2.54
N HIS A 171 -13.37 0.94 -2.35
CA HIS A 171 -13.36 0.15 -1.11
C HIS A 171 -12.86 0.95 0.10
N GLU A 172 -11.94 1.90 -0.13
CA GLU A 172 -11.44 2.81 0.92
C GLU A 172 -12.54 3.70 1.51
N VAL A 173 -13.55 4.08 0.71
CA VAL A 173 -14.58 5.05 1.11
C VAL A 173 -15.90 4.36 1.45
N THR A 174 -16.27 3.33 0.68
CA THR A 174 -17.56 2.63 0.77
C THR A 174 -17.40 1.17 0.32
N THR A 175 -18.45 0.38 0.37
CA THR A 175 -18.42 -0.98 -0.18
C THR A 175 -18.25 -0.96 -1.71
N CYS A 176 -17.24 -1.68 -2.22
CA CYS A 176 -17.04 -1.80 -3.66
C CYS A 176 -18.12 -2.68 -4.32
N TYR A 177 -18.84 -2.13 -5.31
CA TYR A 177 -19.90 -2.87 -6.03
C TYR A 177 -19.38 -3.98 -6.95
N LYS A 178 -18.08 -3.99 -7.27
CA LYS A 178 -17.50 -5.00 -8.18
C LYS A 178 -17.36 -6.37 -7.52
N GLY A 179 -17.42 -6.44 -6.18
CA GLY A 179 -17.35 -7.70 -5.44
C GLY A 179 -16.14 -8.55 -5.86
N GLY A 180 -16.37 -9.83 -6.18
CA GLY A 180 -15.34 -10.77 -6.63
C GLY A 180 -14.74 -10.47 -8.01
N PHE A 181 -15.33 -9.54 -8.78
CA PHE A 181 -14.80 -9.09 -10.07
C PHE A 181 -13.91 -7.86 -9.96
N CYS A 182 -13.69 -7.33 -8.76
CA CYS A 182 -12.71 -6.27 -8.57
C CYS A 182 -11.30 -6.82 -8.81
N ASN A 183 -10.48 -6.07 -9.56
CA ASN A 183 -9.08 -6.41 -9.83
C ASN A 183 -8.11 -5.52 -9.02
N PHE A 184 -8.63 -4.74 -8.06
CA PHE A 184 -7.84 -3.89 -7.18
C PHE A 184 -7.92 -4.43 -5.74
N MET A 185 -6.88 -4.18 -4.95
CA MET A 185 -6.76 -4.68 -3.59
C MET A 185 -7.84 -4.06 -2.69
N HIS A 186 -8.66 -4.91 -2.10
CA HIS A 186 -9.55 -4.54 -0.99
C HIS A 186 -8.76 -4.84 0.28
N LEU A 187 -8.20 -3.80 0.90
CA LEU A 187 -7.35 -3.99 2.07
C LEU A 187 -8.19 -3.99 3.34
N LYS A 188 -7.93 -4.96 4.21
CA LYS A 188 -8.51 -4.99 5.54
C LYS A 188 -7.65 -4.15 6.49
N ALA A 189 -8.28 -3.19 7.17
CA ALA A 189 -7.59 -2.31 8.12
C ALA A 189 -7.43 -2.99 9.50
N ILE A 190 -6.24 -2.82 10.10
CA ILE A 190 -5.97 -3.26 11.48
C ILE A 190 -6.58 -2.29 12.48
N SER A 191 -6.76 -2.72 13.73
CA SER A 191 -7.16 -1.78 14.77
C SER A 191 -6.11 -0.69 14.99
N PRO A 192 -6.53 0.54 15.34
CA PRO A 192 -5.59 1.62 15.67
C PRO A 192 -4.62 1.26 16.80
N GLU A 193 -5.07 0.45 17.76
CA GLU A 193 -4.26 0.00 18.90
C GLU A 193 -3.11 -0.90 18.45
N LEU A 194 -3.39 -1.88 17.58
CA LEU A 194 -2.36 -2.73 17.00
C LEU A 194 -1.42 -1.93 16.10
N GLY A 195 -1.97 -1.03 15.29
CA GLY A 195 -1.16 -0.19 14.41
C GLY A 195 -0.20 0.73 15.16
N GLU A 196 -0.63 1.34 16.27
CA GLU A 196 0.27 2.13 17.13
C GLU A 196 1.35 1.24 17.78
N LYS A 197 1.00 0.02 18.20
CA LYS A 197 1.95 -0.94 18.78
C LYS A 197 3.05 -1.34 17.77
N LEU A 198 2.69 -1.66 16.53
CA LEU A 198 3.63 -2.14 15.50
C LEU A 198 4.39 -1.00 14.80
N PHE A 199 3.71 0.11 14.52
CA PHE A 199 4.21 1.18 13.66
C PHE A 199 4.44 2.51 14.38
N GLY A 200 3.82 2.75 15.54
CA GLY A 200 3.90 4.02 16.27
C GLY A 200 5.32 4.38 16.69
N ARG A 201 6.13 3.40 17.12
CA ARG A 201 7.56 3.61 17.43
C ARG A 201 8.39 4.09 16.23
N ARG A 202 7.91 3.82 15.01
CA ARG A 202 8.55 4.24 13.74
C ARG A 202 8.04 5.60 13.24
N GLY A 203 7.13 6.23 14.00
CA GLY A 203 6.49 7.48 13.61
C GLY A 203 5.58 7.35 12.37
N ARG A 204 5.09 6.13 12.11
CA ARG A 204 4.12 5.85 11.04
C ARG A 204 2.71 5.87 11.62
N PHE A 205 1.79 6.50 10.88
CA PHE A 205 0.40 6.67 11.28
C PHE A 205 -0.52 6.13 10.19
N ALA A 206 -1.70 5.68 10.59
CA ALA A 206 -2.74 5.28 9.66
C ALA A 206 -3.16 6.45 8.75
N ASP A 207 -3.47 6.15 7.50
CA ASP A 207 -4.23 7.02 6.62
C ASP A 207 -5.72 7.04 7.00
N ASP A 208 -6.50 7.81 6.27
CA ASP A 208 -7.93 8.02 6.56
C ASP A 208 -8.75 6.72 6.39
N ALA A 209 -8.20 5.72 5.68
CA ALA A 209 -8.77 4.40 5.49
C ALA A 209 -8.27 3.37 6.53
N GLY A 210 -7.37 3.75 7.45
CA GLY A 210 -6.84 2.86 8.49
C GLY A 210 -5.62 2.05 8.06
N HIS A 211 -4.98 2.38 6.94
CA HIS A 211 -3.79 1.68 6.42
C HIS A 211 -2.49 2.41 6.76
N TYR A 212 -1.38 1.69 6.90
CA TYR A 212 -0.09 2.24 7.30
C TYR A 212 0.90 2.25 6.12
N PRO A 213 0.86 3.26 5.24
CA PRO A 213 1.70 3.30 4.04
C PRO A 213 3.19 3.50 4.38
N SER A 214 4.07 3.01 3.50
CA SER A 214 5.54 3.22 3.54
C SER A 214 5.95 4.69 3.73
N SER A 215 5.20 5.64 3.15
CA SER A 215 5.57 7.05 3.18
C SER A 215 5.27 7.68 4.53
N ARG A 216 6.31 8.19 5.21
CA ARG A 216 6.13 9.16 6.31
C ARG A 216 5.34 10.33 5.75
N ARG A 217 4.11 10.58 6.24
CA ARG A 217 3.46 11.88 6.01
C ARG A 217 4.46 12.91 6.50
N ASP A 218 5.08 13.65 5.58
CA ASP A 218 5.73 14.90 5.94
C ASP A 218 4.69 15.66 6.75
N ARG A 219 4.95 15.86 8.04
CA ARG A 219 4.17 16.79 8.83
C ARG A 219 4.35 18.13 8.14
N LYS A 220 3.47 18.45 7.18
CA LYS A 220 3.04 19.82 6.99
C LYS A 220 2.66 20.26 8.38
N ARG A 221 3.54 21.05 8.99
CA ARG A 221 3.23 21.86 10.16
C ARG A 221 2.05 22.75 9.75
N THR A 222 0.83 22.23 9.74
CA THR A 222 -0.37 23.03 9.93
C THR A 222 -0.33 23.46 11.38
N GLY A 223 0.56 24.41 11.64
CA GLY A 223 0.61 25.17 12.87
C GLY A 223 -0.55 26.15 12.88
N ASP A 224 -1.78 25.64 12.87
CA ASP A 224 -2.94 26.35 13.42
C ASP A 224 -2.90 26.22 14.94
N GLY A 225 -1.78 26.69 15.50
CA GLY A 225 -1.61 26.94 16.91
C GLY A 225 -1.90 28.42 17.10
N PHE A 226 -3.14 28.72 17.49
CA PHE A 226 -3.51 29.95 18.19
C PHE A 226 -2.62 30.06 19.44
N ARG A 227 -1.37 30.53 19.26
CA ARG A 227 -0.48 30.91 20.36
C ARG A 227 -0.58 32.41 20.49
N GLU A 228 -1.32 32.84 21.49
CA GLU A 228 -1.33 34.20 22.00
C GLU A 228 0.11 34.74 22.03
N ARG A 229 0.37 35.81 21.26
CA ARG A 229 1.63 36.54 21.37
C ARG A 229 1.73 37.11 22.78
N SER A 230 2.67 36.58 23.56
CA SER A 230 3.08 37.17 24.83
C SER A 230 3.48 38.65 24.60
N PRO A 231 2.97 39.63 25.37
CA PRO A 231 3.22 41.06 25.17
C PRO A 231 4.68 41.55 25.29
N ARG A 232 5.66 40.67 25.49
CA ARG A 232 7.02 41.04 25.93
C ARG A 232 8.03 41.30 24.80
N GLU A 233 7.69 41.10 23.53
CA GLU A 233 8.62 41.33 22.41
C GLU A 233 8.32 42.60 21.61
N ARG A 234 7.57 43.56 22.18
CA ARG A 234 7.25 44.84 21.52
C ARG A 234 8.29 45.95 21.74
N TRP A 235 9.39 45.68 22.44
CA TRP A 235 10.31 46.71 22.97
C TRP A 235 11.79 46.51 22.66
N ARG A 236 12.16 45.94 21.51
CA ARG A 236 13.55 46.03 21.02
C ARG A 236 13.57 46.24 19.51
N GLY A 237 13.89 47.46 19.09
CA GLY A 237 14.16 47.79 17.69
C GLY A 237 13.50 49.07 17.17
N ARG A 238 13.41 50.12 17.99
CA ARG A 238 13.24 51.50 17.50
C ARG A 238 14.38 52.32 18.10
N ASP A 239 14.96 53.17 17.26
CA ASP A 239 16.07 54.10 17.49
C ASP A 239 17.46 53.55 17.16
N ASP A 240 17.90 53.80 15.92
CA ASP A 240 19.10 54.60 15.71
C ASP A 240 18.95 55.47 14.46
N ARG A 241 18.82 56.78 14.71
CA ARG A 241 18.83 57.84 13.70
C ARG A 241 20.21 58.53 13.74
N ARG A 242 20.66 58.98 12.56
CA ARG A 242 21.45 60.20 12.23
C ARG A 242 22.93 60.05 11.86
N GLY A 243 23.25 60.73 10.76
CA GLY A 243 24.53 61.38 10.43
C GLY A 243 25.00 60.97 9.04
N GLY A 244 24.69 61.68 7.95
CA GLY A 244 25.30 62.96 7.51
C GLY A 244 26.52 62.64 6.62
N ARG A 245 26.87 63.30 5.52
CA ARG A 245 26.62 64.63 4.95
C ARG A 245 27.38 64.67 3.59
N ARG A 246 26.78 65.22 2.50
CA ARG A 246 27.36 66.00 1.37
C ARG A 246 28.61 65.44 0.59
N GLU A 247 28.83 65.63 -0.71
CA GLU A 247 28.57 66.76 -1.61
C GLU A 247 28.92 66.38 -3.08
N ARG A 248 28.35 67.12 -4.06
CA ARG A 248 28.86 67.56 -5.40
C ARG A 248 29.72 66.58 -6.25
N PHE A 249 29.49 66.37 -7.54
CA PHE A 249 29.13 67.29 -8.65
C PHE A 249 28.13 66.65 -9.61
#